data_AF-A0AA89AUZ2-F1
#
_entry.id   AF-A0AA89AUZ2-F1
#
_cell.length_a   1.000
_cell.length_b   1.000
_cell.length_c   1.000
_cell.angle_alpha   90.00
_cell.angle_beta   90.00
_cell.angle_gamma   90.00
#
_symmetry.space_group_name_H-M   'P 1'
#
loop_
_entity.id
_entity.type
_entity.pdbx_description
1 polymer ?
#
loop_
_entity_poly.entity_id
_entity_poly.type
_entity_poly.pdbx_seq_one_letter_code
_entity_poly.pdbx_strand_id
1 'polypeptide(L)'
;MEISSQTHSIHDDADIVETCDKPEPMGIPTKDRSGRWARITFKILLSYHGGSFDGWQKQPGLKTVQGLIESSLGKFIDEKKAELLKDKGLPLEGCAVVAGRTDKGVTAISQVCSFYTWRKDVKASEIEDAINNMAPGKIRVISVLEVSRAFHPNFSAKWRRYLYIFPLKYGEEGEQSSQSEIYGEDVGYNVKDGDQTNEFDTHVGNGNFIVGTGKDGVESRKKSTRFKVSKVNQLLRRLERRLLSYKMFARDTKASRNIGPPTECYVFHARATETALPCDEKDGECTKVLCIELVANRFLRKMVRVLVATSIREAAAGAEDDALIKLMDATCRRATAPPAPPDGLCLVDVGYTEFDPLICLIH
;
A
#
# COMPACT_ATOMS: atom_id res chain seq x y z
N MET A 1 20.23 -3.35 -82.43
CA MET A 1 19.20 -4.38 -82.63
C MET A 1 18.68 -4.79 -81.27
N GLU A 2 17.37 -4.65 -81.12
CA GLU A 2 16.43 -5.33 -80.23
C GLU A 2 16.91 -6.29 -79.11
N ILE A 3 16.39 -6.01 -77.90
CA ILE A 3 15.52 -6.86 -77.07
C ILE A 3 16.16 -7.96 -76.16
N SER A 4 16.01 -7.71 -74.85
CA SER A 4 15.43 -8.59 -73.79
C SER A 4 16.28 -9.51 -72.89
N SER A 5 16.05 -9.26 -71.59
CA SER A 5 15.79 -10.19 -70.47
C SER A 5 16.88 -11.17 -70.02
N GLN A 6 17.32 -11.07 -68.76
CA GLN A 6 16.69 -11.70 -67.59
C GLN A 6 17.56 -11.41 -66.35
N THR A 7 16.93 -11.07 -65.23
CA THR A 7 17.56 -10.85 -63.91
C THR A 7 16.90 -11.74 -62.87
N HIS A 8 17.72 -12.56 -62.20
CA HIS A 8 17.56 -13.17 -60.87
C HIS A 8 19.02 -13.37 -60.41
N SER A 9 19.47 -13.14 -59.18
CA SER A 9 18.83 -13.24 -57.87
C SER A 9 19.75 -12.70 -56.76
N ILE A 10 19.13 -12.28 -55.65
CA ILE A 10 19.65 -12.22 -54.26
C ILE A 10 20.56 -11.03 -53.89
N HIS A 11 19.96 -10.05 -53.21
CA HIS A 11 20.59 -9.18 -52.21
C HIS A 11 19.87 -9.42 -50.88
N ASP A 12 20.62 -9.84 -49.86
CA ASP A 12 20.24 -9.70 -48.44
C ASP A 12 21.01 -8.48 -47.91
N ASP A 13 20.29 -7.39 -47.65
CA ASP A 13 20.78 -6.26 -46.86
C ASP A 13 19.83 -6.06 -45.68
N ALA A 14 20.45 -5.88 -44.51
CA ALA A 14 19.79 -5.75 -43.23
C ALA A 14 19.21 -4.34 -43.07
N ASP A 15 17.89 -4.25 -42.84
CA ASP A 15 17.24 -3.04 -42.34
C ASP A 15 16.74 -3.27 -40.91
N ILE A 16 17.24 -2.42 -40.01
CA ILE A 16 16.88 -2.31 -38.61
C ILE A 16 15.49 -1.68 -38.52
N VAL A 17 14.48 -2.47 -38.13
CA VAL A 17 13.12 -1.97 -37.88
C VAL A 17 13.01 -1.57 -36.40
N GLU A 18 12.90 -0.27 -36.17
CA GLU A 18 12.60 0.37 -34.90
C GLU A 18 11.10 0.17 -34.58
N THR A 19 10.76 -0.83 -33.76
CA THR A 19 9.38 -1.09 -33.34
C THR A 19 8.98 -0.15 -32.19
N CYS A 20 8.30 0.92 -32.55
CA CYS A 20 7.64 1.84 -31.62
C CYS A 20 6.23 1.29 -31.30
N ASP A 21 6.14 0.43 -30.28
CA ASP A 21 4.86 -0.09 -29.78
C ASP A 21 4.08 1.00 -29.04
N LYS A 22 3.11 1.60 -29.74
CA LYS A 22 2.06 2.42 -29.14
C LYS A 22 1.01 1.47 -28.52
N PRO A 23 0.62 1.61 -27.24
CA PRO A 23 -0.44 0.79 -26.68
C PRO A 23 -1.81 1.21 -27.25
N GLU A 24 -2.51 0.27 -27.88
CA GLU A 24 -3.87 0.45 -28.37
C GLU A 24 -4.89 0.61 -27.21
N PRO A 25 -5.86 1.53 -27.32
CA PRO A 25 -6.86 1.73 -26.30
C PRO A 25 -7.97 0.68 -26.43
N MET A 26 -7.85 -0.43 -25.69
CA MET A 26 -8.95 -1.37 -25.48
C MET A 26 -9.99 -0.76 -24.52
N GLY A 27 -11.03 -0.15 -25.09
CA GLY A 27 -12.18 0.36 -24.36
C GLY A 27 -13.41 0.48 -25.27
N ILE A 28 -14.49 -0.24 -24.93
CA ILE A 28 -15.81 -0.13 -25.55
C ILE A 28 -16.20 1.36 -25.64
N PRO A 29 -16.66 1.89 -26.81
CA PRO A 29 -16.93 3.30 -26.95
C PRO A 29 -18.19 3.68 -26.16
N THR A 30 -18.00 4.12 -24.93
CA THR A 30 -19.02 4.87 -24.21
C THR A 30 -19.20 6.19 -24.95
N LYS A 31 -20.40 6.44 -25.51
CA LYS A 31 -20.75 7.70 -26.20
C LYS A 31 -20.14 8.88 -25.46
N ASP A 32 -19.15 9.50 -26.09
CA ASP A 32 -18.48 10.66 -25.55
C ASP A 32 -19.56 11.72 -25.32
N ARG A 33 -19.72 12.17 -24.08
CA ARG A 33 -20.72 13.21 -23.76
C ARG A 33 -20.17 14.53 -24.30
N SER A 34 -20.36 14.76 -25.59
CA SER A 34 -19.92 15.95 -26.29
C SER A 34 -20.65 17.20 -25.77
N GLY A 35 -19.99 18.35 -25.90
CA GLY A 35 -20.53 19.66 -25.50
C GLY A 35 -20.25 20.04 -24.04
N ARG A 36 -21.19 20.78 -23.42
CA ARG A 36 -21.08 21.46 -22.10
C ARG A 36 -20.60 20.59 -20.93
N TRP A 37 -20.60 19.26 -21.07
CA TRP A 37 -20.27 18.28 -20.02
C TRP A 37 -18.94 17.56 -20.24
N ALA A 38 -18.20 17.89 -21.30
CA ALA A 38 -16.91 17.30 -21.61
C ALA A 38 -15.87 17.78 -20.60
N ARG A 39 -15.44 16.90 -19.69
CA ARG A 39 -14.33 17.14 -18.76
C ARG A 39 -13.07 16.45 -19.26
N ILE A 40 -11.92 16.99 -18.91
CA ILE A 40 -10.63 16.33 -19.04
C ILE A 40 -10.33 15.62 -17.72
N THR A 41 -9.86 14.38 -17.77
CA THR A 41 -9.41 13.62 -16.60
C THR A 41 -7.92 13.35 -16.74
N PHE A 42 -7.17 13.61 -15.68
CA PHE A 42 -5.75 13.32 -15.58
C PHE A 42 -5.51 12.16 -14.62
N LYS A 43 -4.71 11.19 -15.03
CA LYS A 43 -4.05 10.22 -14.16
C LYS A 43 -2.70 10.82 -13.75
N ILE A 44 -2.46 10.87 -12.45
CA ILE A 44 -1.24 11.44 -11.87
C ILE A 44 -0.54 10.32 -11.11
N LEU A 45 0.68 9.99 -11.54
CA LEU A 45 1.58 9.08 -10.86
C LEU A 45 2.53 9.91 -9.99
N LEU A 46 2.66 9.56 -8.72
CA LEU A 46 3.45 10.33 -7.77
C LEU A 46 4.10 9.45 -6.70
N SER A 47 5.24 9.93 -6.21
CA SER A 47 5.96 9.39 -5.07
C SER A 47 5.89 10.36 -3.89
N TYR A 48 5.90 9.85 -2.66
CA TYR A 48 6.04 10.67 -1.46
C TYR A 48 6.70 9.91 -0.32
N HIS A 49 7.48 10.63 0.48
CA HIS A 49 8.05 10.13 1.72
C HIS A 49 6.97 10.13 2.82
N GLY A 50 6.64 8.95 3.34
CA GLY A 50 5.55 8.76 4.29
C GLY A 50 5.72 9.51 5.62
N GLY A 51 6.97 9.67 6.08
CA GLY A 51 7.30 10.41 7.30
C GLY A 51 7.00 11.92 7.23
N SER A 52 6.78 12.46 6.02
CA SER A 52 6.51 13.88 5.80
C SER A 52 5.03 14.26 5.93
N PHE A 53 4.13 13.29 6.12
CA PHE A 53 2.68 13.48 6.06
C PHE A 53 1.92 12.64 7.10
N ASP A 54 0.75 13.12 7.51
CA ASP A 54 -0.22 12.42 8.38
C ASP A 54 -1.07 11.38 7.63
N GLY A 55 -0.52 10.82 6.55
CA GLY A 55 -1.18 9.87 5.66
C GLY A 55 -1.81 10.52 4.43
N TRP A 56 -2.51 9.70 3.64
CA TRP A 56 -3.10 10.16 2.38
C TRP A 56 -4.32 11.07 2.61
N GLN A 57 -5.31 10.56 3.33
CA GLN A 57 -6.67 11.14 3.36
C GLN A 57 -6.69 12.50 4.04
N LYS A 58 -7.31 13.49 3.41
CA LYS A 58 -7.50 14.82 3.99
C LYS A 58 -8.24 14.75 5.34
N GLN A 59 -7.68 15.41 6.35
CA GLN A 59 -8.21 15.53 7.70
C GLN A 59 -8.00 16.96 8.23
N PRO A 60 -8.92 17.51 9.05
CA PRO A 60 -8.79 18.86 9.59
C PRO A 60 -7.50 19.04 10.41
N GLY A 61 -6.77 20.14 10.17
CA GLY A 61 -5.57 20.51 10.93
C GLY A 61 -4.33 19.66 10.70
N LEU A 62 -4.37 18.65 9.81
CA LEU A 62 -3.28 17.72 9.57
C LEU A 62 -2.66 17.90 8.18
N LYS A 63 -1.36 17.62 8.09
CA LYS A 63 -0.61 17.74 6.84
C LYS A 63 -0.70 16.43 6.06
N THR A 64 -1.65 16.37 5.14
CA THR A 64 -1.96 15.14 4.38
C THR A 64 -1.56 15.26 2.92
N VAL A 65 -1.28 14.13 2.27
CA VAL A 65 -0.92 14.11 0.84
C VAL A 65 -2.09 14.62 -0.02
N GLN A 66 -3.31 14.14 0.24
CA GLN A 66 -4.50 14.59 -0.48
C GLN A 66 -4.73 16.10 -0.31
N GLY A 67 -4.63 16.62 0.92
CA GLY A 67 -4.82 18.06 1.16
C GLY A 67 -3.85 18.90 0.35
N LEU A 68 -2.56 18.56 0.35
CA LEU A 68 -1.54 19.26 -0.43
C LEU A 68 -1.84 19.22 -1.93
N ILE A 69 -2.16 18.03 -2.46
CA ILE A 69 -2.49 17.85 -3.88
C ILE A 69 -3.75 18.67 -4.23
N GLU A 70 -4.83 18.56 -3.47
CA GLU A 70 -6.09 19.25 -3.75
C GLU A 70 -5.93 20.77 -3.71
N SER A 71 -5.15 21.31 -2.77
CA SER A 71 -4.81 22.74 -2.75
C SER A 71 -4.00 23.16 -3.98
N SER A 72 -3.00 22.37 -4.39
CA SER A 72 -2.18 22.66 -5.59
C SER A 72 -3.01 22.67 -6.88
N LEU A 73 -4.03 21.80 -6.95
CA LEU A 73 -4.90 21.65 -8.10
C LEU A 73 -6.02 22.70 -8.15
N GLY A 74 -6.18 23.50 -7.10
CA GLY A 74 -7.19 24.55 -7.00
C GLY A 74 -7.16 25.53 -8.17
N LYS A 75 -5.98 25.87 -8.70
CA LYS A 75 -5.82 26.79 -9.82
C LYS A 75 -6.31 26.24 -11.18
N PHE A 76 -6.55 24.94 -11.28
CA PHE A 76 -6.98 24.27 -12.52
C PHE A 76 -8.49 23.98 -12.55
N ILE A 77 -9.23 24.33 -11.51
CA ILE A 77 -10.69 24.16 -11.52
C ILE A 77 -11.34 25.17 -12.47
N ASP A 78 -12.52 24.84 -12.98
CA ASP A 78 -13.33 25.76 -13.77
C ASP A 78 -13.97 26.87 -12.92
N GLU A 79 -14.29 28.00 -13.55
CA GLU A 79 -14.86 29.19 -12.91
C GLU A 79 -16.11 28.88 -12.10
N LYS A 80 -17.00 28.02 -12.63
CA LYS A 80 -18.23 27.64 -11.94
C LYS A 80 -17.94 26.88 -10.65
N LYS A 81 -16.95 25.98 -10.64
CA LYS A 81 -16.51 25.30 -9.42
C LYS A 81 -15.83 26.28 -8.45
N ALA A 82 -15.03 27.22 -8.96
CA ALA A 82 -14.38 28.24 -8.13
C ALA A 82 -15.40 29.14 -7.41
N GLU A 83 -16.41 29.63 -8.13
CA GLU A 83 -17.51 30.43 -7.58
C GLU A 83 -18.31 29.64 -6.54
N LEU A 84 -18.66 28.39 -6.84
CA LEU A 84 -19.37 27.52 -5.89
C LEU A 84 -18.58 27.24 -4.59
N LEU A 85 -17.25 27.14 -4.66
CA LEU A 85 -16.42 27.00 -3.45
C LEU A 85 -16.37 28.31 -2.67
N LYS A 86 -16.24 29.45 -3.36
CA LYS A 86 -16.23 30.79 -2.77
C LYS A 86 -17.54 31.10 -2.03
N ASP A 87 -18.69 30.83 -2.65
CA ASP A 87 -20.02 31.03 -2.05
C ASP A 87 -20.23 30.21 -0.78
N LYS A 88 -19.54 29.07 -0.67
CA LYS A 88 -19.58 28.19 0.51
C LYS A 88 -18.50 28.53 1.55
N GLY A 89 -17.67 29.55 1.32
CA GLY A 89 -16.52 29.86 2.17
C GLY A 89 -15.48 28.74 2.22
N LEU A 90 -15.41 27.90 1.18
CA LEU A 90 -14.48 26.78 1.09
C LEU A 90 -13.20 27.18 0.34
N PRO A 91 -12.05 26.57 0.66
CA PRO A 91 -10.81 26.81 -0.07
C PRO A 91 -10.92 26.38 -1.54
N LEU A 92 -10.22 27.09 -2.43
CA LEU A 92 -10.13 26.75 -3.84
C LEU A 92 -9.31 25.48 -4.03
N GLU A 93 -10.00 24.35 -4.21
CA GLU A 93 -9.38 23.02 -4.23
C GLU A 93 -9.88 22.14 -5.39
N GLY A 94 -8.92 21.45 -6.00
CA GLY A 94 -9.14 20.45 -7.04
C GLY A 94 -9.26 19.04 -6.45
N CYS A 95 -10.48 18.61 -6.12
CA CYS A 95 -10.77 17.24 -5.64
C CYS A 95 -10.00 16.15 -6.39
N ALA A 96 -9.28 15.32 -5.62
CA ALA A 96 -8.48 14.21 -6.12
C ALA A 96 -8.97 12.89 -5.53
N VAL A 97 -9.05 11.85 -6.36
CA VAL A 97 -9.35 10.48 -5.93
C VAL A 97 -8.10 9.60 -6.11
N VAL A 98 -7.93 8.55 -5.30
CA VAL A 98 -6.69 7.76 -5.21
C VAL A 98 -6.90 6.28 -5.43
N ALA A 99 -5.86 5.58 -5.88
CA ALA A 99 -5.85 4.13 -6.06
C ALA A 99 -5.98 3.34 -4.75
N GLY A 100 -5.36 3.83 -3.68
CA GLY A 100 -5.46 3.28 -2.34
C GLY A 100 -4.95 4.27 -1.30
N ARG A 101 -5.65 4.41 -0.18
CA ARG A 101 -5.21 5.28 0.92
C ARG A 101 -4.02 4.63 1.63
N THR A 102 -3.00 5.42 1.95
CA THR A 102 -1.92 5.03 2.85
C THR A 102 -2.13 5.63 4.24
N ASP A 103 -1.79 4.89 5.29
CA ASP A 103 -1.77 5.38 6.67
C ASP A 103 -0.61 6.39 6.87
N LYS A 104 -0.61 7.12 7.99
CA LYS A 104 0.51 7.97 8.42
C LYS A 104 1.81 7.16 8.49
N GLY A 105 2.91 7.74 7.97
CA GLY A 105 4.23 7.13 7.95
C GLY A 105 4.50 6.20 6.77
N VAL A 106 3.47 5.74 6.04
CA VAL A 106 3.65 4.83 4.89
C VAL A 106 4.12 5.61 3.66
N THR A 107 5.25 5.20 3.11
CA THR A 107 5.85 5.76 1.88
C THR A 107 5.14 5.21 0.64
N ALA A 108 5.15 5.97 -0.46
CA ALA A 108 4.74 5.45 -1.75
C ALA A 108 5.75 5.85 -2.83
N ILE A 109 6.14 4.88 -3.65
CA ILE A 109 6.98 5.09 -4.84
C ILE A 109 6.09 5.43 -6.04
N SER A 110 5.00 4.68 -6.26
CA SER A 110 4.14 4.84 -7.44
C SER A 110 2.66 4.89 -7.04
N GLN A 111 2.29 5.86 -6.21
CA GLN A 111 0.88 6.10 -5.91
C GLN A 111 0.20 6.71 -7.14
N VAL A 112 -1.05 6.32 -7.37
CA VAL A 112 -1.85 6.87 -8.47
C VAL A 112 -3.04 7.60 -7.92
N CYS A 113 -3.19 8.86 -8.32
CA CYS A 113 -4.42 9.62 -8.13
C CYS A 113 -4.97 10.13 -9.46
N SER A 114 -6.17 10.68 -9.43
CA SER A 114 -6.75 11.34 -10.59
C SER A 114 -7.45 12.62 -10.21
N PHE A 115 -7.33 13.59 -11.10
CA PHE A 115 -7.98 14.89 -11.04
C PHE A 115 -8.78 15.10 -12.33
N TYR A 116 -9.88 15.82 -12.27
CA TYR A 116 -10.61 16.22 -13.47
C TYR A 116 -11.01 17.69 -13.42
N THR A 117 -11.11 18.30 -14.60
CA THR A 117 -11.54 19.69 -14.78
C THR A 117 -12.34 19.86 -16.06
N TRP A 118 -13.20 20.87 -16.11
CA TRP A 118 -13.88 21.28 -17.35
C TRP A 118 -13.09 22.30 -18.17
N ARG A 119 -12.00 22.84 -17.62
CA ARG A 119 -11.04 23.65 -18.37
C ARG A 119 -10.38 22.82 -19.47
N LYS A 120 -10.20 23.44 -20.63
CA LYS A 120 -9.64 22.80 -21.84
C LYS A 120 -8.20 23.19 -22.14
N ASP A 121 -7.72 24.20 -21.45
CA ASP A 121 -6.41 24.82 -21.62
C ASP A 121 -5.36 24.27 -20.63
N VAL A 122 -5.75 23.37 -19.73
CA VAL A 122 -4.86 22.80 -18.70
C VAL A 122 -3.92 21.77 -19.32
N LYS A 123 -2.62 21.98 -19.15
CA LYS A 123 -1.57 21.06 -19.62
C LYS A 123 -1.09 20.14 -18.50
N ALA A 124 -0.71 18.92 -18.87
CA ALA A 124 -0.16 17.93 -17.94
C ALA A 124 1.08 18.44 -17.18
N SER A 125 1.97 19.15 -17.86
CA SER A 125 3.19 19.74 -17.26
C SER A 125 2.87 20.79 -16.19
N GLU A 126 1.81 21.59 -16.38
CA GLU A 126 1.42 22.59 -15.39
C GLU A 126 0.94 21.94 -14.09
N ILE A 127 0.23 20.82 -14.19
CA ILE A 127 -0.20 20.01 -13.03
C ILE A 127 1.02 19.44 -12.30
N GLU A 128 1.98 18.90 -13.05
CA GLU A 128 3.24 18.40 -12.51
C GLU A 128 3.98 19.49 -11.72
N ASP A 129 4.20 20.65 -12.33
CA ASP A 129 4.86 21.81 -11.71
C ASP A 129 4.10 22.28 -10.47
N ALA A 130 2.77 22.33 -10.54
CA ALA A 130 1.94 22.76 -9.42
C ALA A 130 2.13 21.87 -8.19
N ILE A 131 2.18 20.55 -8.36
CA ILE A 131 2.32 19.61 -7.24
C ILE A 131 3.77 19.60 -6.74
N ASN A 132 4.76 19.54 -7.64
CA ASN A 132 6.18 19.47 -7.29
C ASN A 132 6.65 20.70 -6.49
N ASN A 133 6.11 21.89 -6.80
CA ASN A 133 6.49 23.12 -6.12
C ASN A 133 5.90 23.27 -4.70
N MET A 134 4.91 22.45 -4.30
CA MET A 134 4.27 22.59 -2.99
C MET A 134 5.09 22.04 -1.83
N ALA A 135 5.84 20.95 -2.06
CA ALA A 135 6.70 20.38 -1.03
C ALA A 135 7.90 19.64 -1.65
N PRO A 136 8.88 20.40 -2.18
CA PRO A 136 10.11 19.83 -2.75
C PRO A 136 10.78 18.84 -1.79
N GLY A 137 11.24 17.72 -2.34
CA GLY A 137 11.90 16.63 -1.59
C GLY A 137 10.97 15.76 -0.73
N LYS A 138 9.68 16.11 -0.58
CA LYS A 138 8.71 15.34 0.22
C LYS A 138 7.71 14.58 -0.65
N ILE A 139 7.34 15.17 -1.78
CA ILE A 139 6.45 14.61 -2.81
C ILE A 139 7.03 14.95 -4.18
N ARG A 140 6.88 14.03 -5.12
CA ARG A 140 7.30 14.23 -6.51
C ARG A 140 6.31 13.55 -7.45
N VAL A 141 5.80 14.30 -8.41
CA VAL A 141 5.07 13.75 -9.55
C VAL A 141 6.07 13.05 -10.48
N ILE A 142 5.74 11.82 -10.85
CA ILE A 142 6.52 11.01 -11.78
C ILE A 142 5.98 11.19 -13.20
N SER A 143 4.65 11.25 -13.36
CA SER A 143 4.03 11.52 -14.65
C SER A 143 2.57 11.99 -14.49
N VAL A 144 2.10 12.74 -15.49
CA VAL A 144 0.70 13.15 -15.64
C VAL A 144 0.24 12.79 -17.04
N LEU A 145 -0.85 12.04 -17.15
CA LEU A 145 -1.42 11.61 -18.44
C LEU A 145 -2.90 11.96 -18.50
N GLU A 146 -3.34 12.51 -19.62
CA GLU A 146 -4.77 12.59 -19.92
C GLU A 146 -5.31 11.17 -20.15
N VAL A 147 -6.46 10.87 -19.53
CA VAL A 147 -7.09 9.56 -19.57
C VAL A 147 -8.59 9.69 -19.81
N SER A 148 -9.19 8.59 -20.25
CA SER A 148 -10.65 8.51 -20.42
C SER A 148 -11.39 8.95 -19.16
N ARG A 149 -12.53 9.63 -19.37
CA ARG A 149 -13.47 10.00 -18.31
C ARG A 149 -13.90 8.82 -17.42
N ALA A 150 -13.87 7.61 -17.95
CA ALA A 150 -14.24 6.37 -17.27
C ALA A 150 -13.16 5.86 -16.30
N PHE A 151 -11.92 6.35 -16.40
CA PHE A 151 -10.84 5.95 -15.52
C PHE A 151 -11.14 6.34 -14.07
N HIS A 152 -10.98 5.39 -13.16
CA HIS A 152 -11.01 5.63 -11.73
C HIS A 152 -9.82 4.92 -11.07
N PRO A 153 -8.92 5.64 -10.37
CA PRO A 153 -7.65 5.07 -9.94
C PRO A 153 -7.82 3.89 -8.97
N ASN A 154 -8.88 3.89 -8.13
CA ASN A 154 -9.22 2.75 -7.28
C ASN A 154 -9.94 1.61 -8.02
N PHE A 155 -11.10 1.89 -8.60
CA PHE A 155 -11.97 0.85 -9.18
C PHE A 155 -11.45 0.25 -10.48
N SER A 156 -10.63 0.99 -11.24
CA SER A 156 -9.96 0.46 -12.43
C SER A 156 -8.69 -0.33 -12.10
N ALA A 157 -8.12 -0.18 -10.89
CA ALA A 157 -6.89 -0.88 -10.53
C ALA A 157 -7.14 -2.36 -10.27
N LYS A 158 -6.33 -3.19 -10.91
CA LYS A 158 -6.39 -4.65 -10.91
C LYS A 158 -5.58 -5.26 -9.78
N TRP A 159 -4.47 -4.62 -9.40
CA TRP A 159 -3.61 -5.05 -8.32
C TRP A 159 -2.82 -3.90 -7.71
N ARG A 160 -2.33 -4.10 -6.49
CA ARG A 160 -1.39 -3.21 -5.78
C ARG A 160 -0.24 -4.03 -5.26
N ARG A 161 0.97 -3.46 -5.26
CA ARG A 161 2.18 -4.06 -4.71
C ARG A 161 2.66 -3.26 -3.51
N TYR A 162 2.90 -3.95 -2.41
CA TYR A 162 3.55 -3.40 -1.24
C TYR A 162 4.87 -4.13 -0.97
N LEU A 163 5.86 -3.37 -0.52
CA LEU A 163 7.10 -3.89 0.04
C LEU A 163 7.18 -3.45 1.50
N TYR A 164 7.53 -4.38 2.38
CA TYR A 164 7.83 -4.09 3.77
C TYR A 164 9.29 -4.41 4.07
N ILE A 165 10.00 -3.47 4.68
CA ILE A 165 11.40 -3.64 5.10
C ILE A 165 11.43 -3.61 6.64
N PHE A 166 12.02 -4.64 7.23
CA PHE A 166 12.19 -4.76 8.68
C PHE A 166 13.66 -5.00 9.01
N PRO A 167 14.31 -4.17 9.84
CA PRO A 167 15.71 -4.35 10.21
C PRO A 167 15.91 -5.61 11.07
N LEU A 168 16.98 -6.35 10.80
CA LEU A 168 17.39 -7.52 11.59
C LEU A 168 18.68 -7.16 12.34
N LYS A 169 18.67 -7.26 13.67
CA LYS A 169 19.91 -7.18 14.46
C LYS A 169 20.49 -8.59 14.65
N TYR A 170 21.81 -8.72 14.49
CA TYR A 170 22.56 -9.82 15.08
C TYR A 170 22.77 -9.47 16.56
N GLY A 171 22.48 -10.42 17.46
CA GLY A 171 23.08 -10.37 18.79
C GLY A 171 24.58 -10.59 18.63
N GLU A 172 25.40 -9.78 19.31
CA GLU A 172 26.83 -10.04 19.46
C GLU A 172 27.02 -11.32 20.28
N GLU A 173 27.07 -12.51 19.68
CA GLU A 173 27.68 -13.68 20.34
C GLU A 173 28.43 -14.53 19.32
N GLY A 174 29.64 -14.94 19.73
CA GLY A 174 30.55 -15.73 18.93
C GLY A 174 29.94 -17.02 18.38
N GLU A 175 30.43 -17.36 17.19
CA GLU A 175 30.35 -18.66 16.51
C GLU A 175 28.96 -19.16 16.06
N GLN A 176 28.75 -18.98 14.76
CA GLN A 176 28.03 -19.86 13.83
C GLN A 176 26.57 -20.25 14.19
N SER A 177 25.65 -19.28 14.08
CA SER A 177 24.31 -19.55 13.54
C SER A 177 23.60 -18.25 13.19
N SER A 178 23.26 -18.07 11.91
CA SER A 178 22.46 -16.95 11.41
C SER A 178 21.04 -17.01 11.98
N GLN A 179 20.78 -16.24 13.04
CA GLN A 179 19.45 -16.12 13.64
C GLN A 179 19.24 -14.72 14.24
N SER A 180 18.05 -14.13 14.11
CA SER A 180 17.79 -12.68 14.33
C SER A 180 16.73 -12.39 15.40
N GLU A 181 16.95 -11.37 16.23
CA GLU A 181 16.09 -10.99 17.37
C GLU A 181 15.17 -9.78 17.07
N ILE A 182 13.99 -9.74 17.72
CA ILE A 182 13.00 -8.65 17.64
C ILE A 182 13.12 -7.75 18.88
N TYR A 183 13.24 -6.43 18.68
CA TYR A 183 12.78 -5.43 19.63
C TYR A 183 11.71 -4.55 18.98
N GLY A 184 10.47 -4.65 19.46
CA GLY A 184 9.54 -3.54 19.44
C GLY A 184 9.53 -2.97 20.86
N GLU A 185 9.96 -1.72 21.03
CA GLU A 185 9.76 -1.02 22.29
C GLU A 185 8.26 -1.03 22.64
N ASP A 186 7.95 -1.45 23.86
CA ASP A 186 6.69 -1.13 24.53
C ASP A 186 6.63 0.40 24.73
N VAL A 187 6.31 1.14 23.66
CA VAL A 187 5.93 2.53 23.78
C VAL A 187 4.49 2.55 24.29
N GLY A 188 4.37 2.56 25.62
CA GLY A 188 3.12 2.83 26.32
C GLY A 188 2.54 4.16 25.85
N TYR A 189 1.48 4.10 25.07
CA TYR A 189 0.64 5.27 24.81
C TYR A 189 -0.13 5.58 26.08
N ASN A 190 0.37 6.52 26.87
CA ASN A 190 -0.44 7.24 27.84
C ASN A 190 -1.52 8.02 27.06
N VAL A 191 -2.71 7.44 26.96
CA VAL A 191 -3.91 8.17 26.61
C VAL A 191 -4.22 9.09 27.78
N LYS A 192 -3.94 10.39 27.60
CA LYS A 192 -4.56 11.42 28.44
C LYS A 192 -6.01 11.50 28.00
N ASP A 193 -6.89 10.90 28.79
CA ASP A 193 -8.33 11.12 28.71
C ASP A 193 -8.62 12.60 28.96
N GLY A 194 -9.17 13.24 27.93
CA GLY A 194 -9.86 14.52 28.02
C GLY A 194 -11.36 14.25 27.96
N ASP A 195 -11.95 14.24 29.16
CA ASP A 195 -13.35 14.45 29.53
C ASP A 195 -14.40 14.67 28.43
N GLN A 196 -15.44 13.83 28.44
CA GLN A 196 -16.84 14.27 28.47
C GLN A 196 -17.75 13.09 28.83
N THR A 197 -18.09 13.04 30.12
CA THR A 197 -19.38 12.67 30.73
C THR A 197 -20.36 11.80 29.93
N ASN A 198 -20.70 10.61 30.47
CA ASN A 198 -22.08 10.32 30.88
C ASN A 198 -22.12 9.10 31.81
N GLU A 199 -22.81 9.32 32.93
CA GLU A 199 -23.07 8.44 34.06
C GLU A 199 -23.61 7.07 33.64
N PHE A 200 -23.13 6.00 34.26
CA PHE A 200 -23.97 4.87 34.67
C PHE A 200 -23.28 4.06 35.78
N ASP A 201 -23.82 4.28 36.98
CA ASP A 201 -23.90 3.47 38.20
C ASP A 201 -22.82 2.44 38.56
N THR A 202 -22.19 2.71 39.71
CA THR A 202 -21.27 1.86 40.46
C THR A 202 -22.02 0.96 41.45
N HIS A 203 -21.82 -0.35 41.36
CA HIS A 203 -21.78 -1.19 42.56
C HIS A 203 -20.64 -2.21 42.45
N VAL A 204 -19.57 -1.89 43.18
CA VAL A 204 -18.40 -2.75 43.42
C VAL A 204 -18.75 -3.71 44.55
N GLY A 205 -18.88 -4.99 44.21
CA GLY A 205 -18.82 -6.11 45.17
C GLY A 205 -17.47 -6.79 45.03
N ASN A 206 -16.57 -6.53 45.97
CA ASN A 206 -15.32 -7.28 46.16
C ASN A 206 -15.63 -8.76 46.41
N GLY A 207 -15.29 -9.61 45.46
CA GLY A 207 -15.39 -11.06 45.59
C GLY A 207 -14.08 -11.72 45.20
N ASN A 208 -13.19 -11.90 46.18
CA ASN A 208 -12.14 -12.90 46.12
C ASN A 208 -12.78 -14.26 45.84
N PHE A 209 -12.39 -14.91 44.75
CA PHE A 209 -12.66 -16.33 44.56
C PHE A 209 -11.33 -17.08 44.43
N ILE A 210 -10.93 -17.65 45.56
CA ILE A 210 -9.99 -18.78 45.65
C ILE A 210 -10.85 -20.04 45.52
N VAL A 211 -10.49 -20.94 44.60
CA VAL A 211 -10.54 -22.42 44.63
C VAL A 211 -10.31 -22.86 43.17
N GLY A 212 -9.43 -23.78 42.79
CA GLY A 212 -8.68 -24.73 43.60
C GLY A 212 -7.52 -25.34 42.82
N THR A 213 -6.65 -25.96 43.59
CA THR A 213 -5.45 -26.68 43.19
C THR A 213 -5.76 -27.85 42.26
N GLY A 214 -5.37 -27.74 41.00
CA GLY A 214 -5.15 -28.85 40.07
C GLY A 214 -3.77 -28.68 39.46
N LYS A 215 -2.84 -29.57 39.83
CA LYS A 215 -1.51 -29.66 39.24
C LYS A 215 -1.67 -30.01 37.76
N ASP A 216 -1.38 -29.06 36.88
CA ASP A 216 -0.81 -29.32 35.57
C ASP A 216 0.16 -28.18 35.27
N GLY A 217 1.44 -28.52 35.19
CA GLY A 217 2.51 -27.57 34.90
C GLY A 217 2.36 -27.01 33.50
N VAL A 218 1.68 -25.88 33.37
CA VAL A 218 1.80 -25.03 32.18
C VAL A 218 3.12 -24.28 32.34
N GLU A 219 4.19 -24.88 31.83
CA GLU A 219 5.40 -24.14 31.49
C GLU A 219 4.98 -22.89 30.71
N SER A 220 5.16 -21.72 31.33
CA SER A 220 5.18 -20.46 30.63
C SER A 220 6.36 -20.53 29.66
N ARG A 221 6.12 -21.10 28.48
CA ARG A 221 7.09 -21.10 27.38
C ARG A 221 7.42 -19.63 27.14
N LYS A 222 8.62 -19.21 27.56
CA LYS A 222 9.19 -17.93 27.17
C LYS A 222 9.05 -17.85 25.66
N LYS A 223 8.21 -16.92 25.17
CA LYS A 223 8.00 -16.74 23.74
C LYS A 223 9.34 -16.32 23.16
N SER A 224 9.90 -17.14 22.28
CA SER A 224 11.11 -16.77 21.54
C SER A 224 10.85 -15.46 20.81
N THR A 225 11.73 -14.49 21.01
CA THR A 225 11.77 -13.24 20.23
C THR A 225 12.56 -13.41 18.93
N ARG A 226 13.16 -14.59 18.73
CA ARG A 226 14.01 -14.93 17.58
C ARG A 226 13.21 -15.69 16.53
N PHE A 227 13.38 -15.37 15.25
CA PHE A 227 12.72 -16.05 14.14
C PHE A 227 13.67 -16.27 12.96
N LYS A 228 13.30 -17.21 12.07
CA LYS A 228 14.00 -17.44 10.80
C LYS A 228 13.21 -16.81 9.67
N VAL A 229 13.88 -16.05 8.80
CA VAL A 229 13.24 -15.44 7.61
C VAL A 229 12.64 -16.49 6.67
N SER A 230 13.29 -17.65 6.54
CA SER A 230 12.74 -18.79 5.77
C SER A 230 11.38 -19.26 6.30
N LYS A 231 11.17 -19.22 7.63
CA LYS A 231 9.89 -19.58 8.23
C LYS A 231 8.81 -18.53 7.96
N VAL A 232 9.16 -17.24 7.99
CA VAL A 232 8.26 -16.15 7.57
C VAL A 232 7.84 -16.34 6.11
N ASN A 233 8.79 -16.65 5.23
CA ASN A 233 8.51 -16.91 3.82
C ASN A 233 7.59 -18.13 3.62
N GLN A 234 7.84 -19.23 4.34
CA GLN A 234 6.99 -20.43 4.31
C GLN A 234 5.54 -20.10 4.66
N LEU A 235 5.31 -19.36 5.75
CA LEU A 235 3.98 -18.93 6.18
C LEU A 235 3.29 -18.06 5.12
N LEU A 236 3.98 -17.04 4.60
CA LEU A 236 3.41 -16.11 3.61
C LEU A 236 3.08 -16.79 2.28
N ARG A 237 3.95 -17.71 1.82
CA ARG A 237 3.77 -18.46 0.57
C ARG A 237 2.48 -19.29 0.57
N ARG A 238 1.94 -19.66 1.73
CA ARG A 238 0.64 -20.35 1.83
C ARG A 238 -0.58 -19.46 1.51
N LEU A 239 -0.40 -18.14 1.52
CA LEU A 239 -1.44 -17.16 1.17
C LEU A 239 -1.57 -16.94 -0.34
N GLU A 240 -0.59 -17.36 -1.14
CA GLU A 240 -0.66 -17.15 -2.59
C GLU A 240 -1.83 -17.88 -3.22
N ARG A 241 -2.47 -17.21 -4.18
CA ARG A 241 -3.66 -17.69 -4.91
C ARG A 241 -4.84 -17.99 -3.98
N ARG A 242 -4.86 -17.43 -2.77
CA ARG A 242 -5.96 -17.52 -1.82
C ARG A 242 -6.77 -16.24 -1.80
N LEU A 243 -8.04 -16.43 -1.42
CA LEU A 243 -8.98 -15.36 -1.14
C LEU A 243 -9.02 -15.15 0.39
N LEU A 244 -8.61 -13.98 0.85
CA LEU A 244 -8.57 -13.64 2.27
C LEU A 244 -9.80 -12.80 2.62
N SER A 245 -10.58 -13.25 3.61
CA SER A 245 -11.78 -12.55 4.06
C SER A 245 -11.45 -11.36 4.97
N TYR A 246 -12.17 -10.25 4.78
CA TYR A 246 -11.96 -9.01 5.54
C TYR A 246 -12.16 -9.14 7.05
N LYS A 247 -13.01 -10.07 7.50
CA LYS A 247 -13.51 -10.09 8.88
C LYS A 247 -12.38 -10.03 9.93
N MET A 248 -11.22 -10.63 9.65
CA MET A 248 -10.07 -10.66 10.56
C MET A 248 -9.21 -9.40 10.57
N PHE A 249 -9.25 -8.61 9.51
CA PHE A 249 -8.44 -7.39 9.37
C PHE A 249 -9.22 -6.12 9.75
N ALA A 250 -10.53 -6.21 9.97
CA ALA A 250 -11.43 -5.13 10.34
C ALA A 250 -11.33 -4.68 11.82
N ARG A 251 -10.12 -4.49 12.35
CA ARG A 251 -9.91 -4.13 13.77
C ARG A 251 -10.57 -2.80 14.17
N ASP A 252 -10.53 -1.82 13.27
CA ASP A 252 -10.96 -0.44 13.52
C ASP A 252 -12.30 -0.08 12.84
N THR A 253 -13.01 -1.08 12.33
CA THR A 253 -14.25 -0.86 11.58
C THR A 253 -15.44 -1.04 12.52
N LYS A 254 -16.28 0.00 12.65
CA LYS A 254 -17.56 -0.10 13.39
C LYS A 254 -18.34 -1.30 12.86
N ALA A 255 -18.87 -2.14 13.76
CA ALA A 255 -19.58 -3.37 13.41
C ALA A 255 -20.74 -3.13 12.43
N SER A 256 -21.39 -1.96 12.51
CA SER A 256 -22.47 -1.53 11.60
C SER A 256 -22.04 -1.33 10.14
N ARG A 257 -20.74 -1.21 9.83
CA ARG A 257 -20.23 -1.15 8.45
C ARG A 257 -19.89 -2.54 7.87
N ASN A 258 -20.12 -3.61 8.62
CA ASN A 258 -19.90 -5.00 8.17
C ASN A 258 -21.19 -5.66 7.63
N ILE A 259 -22.20 -4.87 7.25
CA ILE A 259 -23.44 -5.38 6.65
C ILE A 259 -23.18 -5.63 5.16
N GLY A 260 -23.30 -6.89 4.73
CA GLY A 260 -23.04 -7.34 3.35
C GLY A 260 -22.04 -8.50 3.28
N PRO A 261 -21.79 -9.05 2.08
CA PRO A 261 -20.76 -10.07 1.88
C PRO A 261 -19.39 -9.53 2.31
N PRO A 262 -18.52 -10.36 2.89
CA PRO A 262 -17.19 -9.93 3.30
C PRO A 262 -16.43 -9.39 2.08
N THR A 263 -15.73 -8.27 2.26
CA THR A 263 -14.78 -7.85 1.23
C THR A 263 -13.65 -8.86 1.17
N GLU A 264 -13.31 -9.28 -0.03
CA GLU A 264 -12.31 -10.31 -0.25
C GLU A 264 -11.06 -9.74 -0.91
N CYS A 265 -9.91 -10.24 -0.49
CA CYS A 265 -8.59 -9.90 -1.03
C CYS A 265 -8.01 -11.15 -1.68
N TYR A 266 -7.81 -11.12 -2.99
CA TYR A 266 -7.12 -12.19 -3.71
C TYR A 266 -5.64 -11.86 -3.75
N VAL A 267 -4.82 -12.70 -3.10
CA VAL A 267 -3.37 -12.52 -3.04
C VAL A 267 -2.73 -13.21 -4.24
N PHE A 268 -2.11 -12.43 -5.11
CA PHE A 268 -1.37 -12.95 -6.25
C PHE A 268 0.01 -13.48 -5.85
N HIS A 269 0.69 -12.74 -4.96
CA HIS A 269 2.07 -13.02 -4.59
C HIS A 269 2.34 -12.62 -3.14
N ALA A 270 3.08 -13.47 -2.43
CA ALA A 270 3.48 -13.24 -1.05
C ALA A 270 4.80 -13.97 -0.75
N ARG A 271 5.88 -13.19 -0.59
CA ARG A 271 7.24 -13.69 -0.36
C ARG A 271 7.97 -12.87 0.67
N ALA A 272 8.94 -13.52 1.31
CA ALA A 272 9.91 -12.89 2.19
C ALA A 272 11.32 -13.36 1.87
N THR A 273 12.29 -12.44 1.94
CA THR A 273 13.72 -12.76 1.83
C THR A 273 14.53 -11.93 2.82
N GLU A 274 15.69 -12.46 3.19
CA GLU A 274 16.74 -11.70 3.87
C GLU A 274 17.58 -11.01 2.79
N THR A 275 17.93 -9.75 3.00
CA THR A 275 18.89 -9.03 2.14
C THR A 275 19.80 -8.17 3.00
N ALA A 276 20.96 -7.82 2.46
CA ALA A 276 21.93 -6.94 3.08
C ALA A 276 21.85 -5.56 2.42
N LEU A 277 21.58 -4.52 3.21
CA LEU A 277 21.68 -3.14 2.76
C LEU A 277 23.11 -2.65 3.04
N PRO A 278 23.80 -2.08 2.04
CA PRO A 278 25.10 -1.47 2.26
C PRO A 278 24.95 -0.24 3.18
N CYS A 279 25.83 -0.10 4.17
CA CYS A 279 25.96 1.13 4.95
C CYS A 279 27.16 1.95 4.45
N ASP A 280 26.98 3.26 4.34
CA ASP A 280 27.99 4.21 3.85
C ASP A 280 29.02 4.66 4.92
N GLU A 281 29.00 4.07 6.11
CA GLU A 281 29.93 4.43 7.18
C GLU A 281 31.15 3.50 7.19
N LYS A 282 32.29 4.07 7.60
CA LYS A 282 33.69 3.69 7.33
C LYS A 282 34.13 2.27 7.77
N ASP A 283 33.20 1.44 8.23
CA ASP A 283 33.44 0.09 8.79
C ASP A 283 32.84 -1.05 7.95
N GLY A 284 32.17 -0.77 6.83
CA GLY A 284 31.74 -1.83 5.89
C GLY A 284 30.69 -2.80 6.44
N GLU A 285 30.03 -2.48 7.56
CA GLU A 285 28.96 -3.31 8.11
C GLU A 285 27.69 -3.22 7.26
N CYS A 286 27.25 -4.35 6.71
CA CYS A 286 25.97 -4.43 6.01
C CYS A 286 24.83 -4.61 7.02
N THR A 287 23.81 -3.75 6.96
CA THR A 287 22.59 -3.95 7.75
C THR A 287 21.74 -5.03 7.10
N LYS A 288 21.54 -6.15 7.78
CA LYS A 288 20.61 -7.18 7.31
C LYS A 288 19.17 -6.73 7.54
N VAL A 289 18.32 -6.99 6.56
CA VAL A 289 16.90 -6.67 6.62
C VAL A 289 16.06 -7.83 6.10
N LEU A 290 14.88 -7.98 6.68
CA LEU A 290 13.80 -8.78 6.15
C LEU A 290 13.00 -7.92 5.17
N CYS A 291 12.92 -8.36 3.92
CA CYS A 291 12.07 -7.77 2.89
C CYS A 291 10.87 -8.69 2.64
N ILE A 292 9.66 -8.14 2.68
CA ILE A 292 8.41 -8.84 2.39
C ILE A 292 7.71 -8.16 1.23
N GLU A 293 7.44 -8.90 0.16
CA GLU A 293 6.64 -8.46 -0.97
C GLU A 293 5.23 -9.05 -0.87
N LEU A 294 4.23 -8.19 -1.04
CA LEU A 294 2.82 -8.57 -1.08
C LEU A 294 2.13 -7.92 -2.27
N VAL A 295 1.54 -8.75 -3.14
CA VAL A 295 0.73 -8.31 -4.28
C VAL A 295 -0.65 -8.92 -4.21
N ALA A 296 -1.67 -8.08 -4.29
CA ALA A 296 -3.07 -8.50 -4.26
C ALA A 296 -3.95 -7.58 -5.11
N ASN A 297 -5.17 -8.04 -5.41
CA ASN A 297 -6.13 -7.22 -6.17
C ASN A 297 -6.53 -5.94 -5.42
N ARG A 298 -6.62 -6.03 -4.09
CA ARG A 298 -6.89 -4.93 -3.17
C ARG A 298 -6.37 -5.30 -1.78
N PHE A 299 -6.01 -4.29 -1.00
CA PHE A 299 -5.72 -4.47 0.42
C PHE A 299 -6.71 -3.67 1.26
N LEU A 300 -7.07 -4.23 2.39
CA LEU A 300 -7.93 -3.58 3.37
C LEU A 300 -7.08 -2.70 4.27
N ARG A 301 -7.70 -1.74 4.95
CA ARG A 301 -6.98 -0.83 5.86
C ARG A 301 -6.14 -1.64 6.86
N LYS A 302 -4.85 -1.29 7.00
CA LYS A 302 -3.85 -1.96 7.86
C LYS A 302 -3.56 -3.45 7.54
N MET A 303 -4.21 -4.04 6.55
CA MET A 303 -4.10 -5.49 6.25
C MET A 303 -2.66 -5.94 6.04
N VAL A 304 -1.90 -5.22 5.20
CA VAL A 304 -0.50 -5.54 4.90
C VAL A 304 0.35 -5.58 6.17
N ARG A 305 0.21 -4.55 7.02
CA ARG A 305 0.96 -4.41 8.28
C ARG A 305 0.60 -5.49 9.29
N VAL A 306 -0.68 -5.91 9.34
CA VAL A 306 -1.15 -7.01 10.19
C VAL A 306 -0.59 -8.35 9.69
N LEU A 307 -0.59 -8.59 8.38
CA LEU A 307 0.00 -9.79 7.79
C LEU A 307 1.49 -9.90 8.12
N VAL A 308 2.24 -8.81 7.92
CA VAL A 308 3.67 -8.73 8.25
C VAL A 308 3.89 -9.08 9.73
N ALA A 309 3.28 -8.35 10.66
CA ALA A 309 3.48 -8.58 12.08
C ALA A 309 3.05 -9.98 12.53
N THR A 310 1.94 -10.50 11.98
CA THR A 310 1.45 -11.83 12.34
C THR A 310 2.39 -12.91 11.81
N SER A 311 2.89 -12.78 10.57
CA SER A 311 3.85 -13.73 10.00
C SER A 311 5.16 -13.82 10.80
N ILE A 312 5.68 -12.68 11.27
CA ILE A 312 6.86 -12.61 12.12
C ILE A 312 6.57 -13.26 13.48
N ARG A 313 5.44 -12.93 14.12
CA ARG A 313 5.03 -13.49 15.42
C ARG A 313 4.88 -15.00 15.37
N GLU A 314 4.18 -15.52 14.36
CA GLU A 314 3.97 -16.97 14.20
C GLU A 314 5.26 -17.71 13.84
N ALA A 315 6.16 -17.09 13.05
CA ALA A 315 7.48 -17.65 12.78
C ALA A 315 8.32 -17.75 14.07
N ALA A 316 8.29 -16.72 14.91
CA ALA A 316 8.99 -16.71 16.20
C ALA A 316 8.41 -17.74 17.19
N ALA A 317 7.09 -17.97 17.13
CA ALA A 317 6.40 -18.99 17.92
C ALA A 317 6.61 -20.43 17.42
N GLY A 318 7.27 -20.62 16.27
CA GLY A 318 7.47 -21.94 15.67
C GLY A 318 6.17 -22.58 15.18
N ALA A 319 5.20 -21.76 14.75
CA ALA A 319 3.88 -22.23 14.32
C ALA A 319 3.96 -23.11 13.06
N GLU A 320 2.93 -23.91 12.81
CA GLU A 320 2.79 -24.70 11.59
C GLU A 320 2.64 -23.81 10.34
N ASP A 321 2.98 -24.33 9.16
CA ASP A 321 3.00 -23.54 7.91
C ASP A 321 1.62 -22.98 7.52
N ASP A 322 0.55 -23.64 7.94
CA ASP A 322 -0.83 -23.20 7.69
C ASP A 322 -1.38 -22.27 8.78
N ALA A 323 -0.56 -21.85 9.76
CA ALA A 323 -1.01 -21.02 10.86
C ALA A 323 -1.69 -19.72 10.39
N LEU A 324 -1.14 -19.05 9.37
CA LEU A 324 -1.78 -17.83 8.84
C LEU A 324 -3.16 -18.09 8.23
N ILE A 325 -3.35 -19.24 7.57
CA ILE A 325 -4.65 -19.63 7.02
C ILE A 325 -5.63 -19.90 8.17
N LYS A 326 -5.22 -20.72 9.14
CA LYS A 326 -6.03 -21.02 10.34
C LYS A 326 -6.46 -19.76 11.09
N LEU A 327 -5.54 -18.79 11.23
CA LEU A 327 -5.81 -17.51 11.89
C LEU A 327 -6.77 -16.61 11.11
N MET A 328 -6.82 -16.74 9.79
CA MET A 328 -7.76 -15.98 8.96
C MET A 328 -9.19 -16.54 9.00
N ASP A 329 -9.33 -17.84 9.24
CA ASP A 329 -10.62 -18.50 9.42
C ASP A 329 -11.16 -18.37 10.86
N ALA A 330 -10.30 -17.97 11.80
CA ALA A 330 -10.69 -17.70 13.17
C ALA A 330 -11.74 -16.57 13.26
N THR A 331 -12.49 -16.51 14.36
CA THR A 331 -13.50 -15.45 14.59
C THR A 331 -13.00 -14.36 15.54
N CYS A 332 -11.85 -14.56 16.20
CA CYS A 332 -11.34 -13.68 17.25
C CYS A 332 -10.33 -12.66 16.71
N ARG A 333 -10.57 -11.36 16.97
CA ARG A 333 -9.67 -10.27 16.55
C ARG A 333 -8.28 -10.30 17.21
N ARG A 334 -8.16 -10.92 18.39
CA ARG A 334 -6.89 -11.11 19.11
C ARG A 334 -6.03 -12.22 18.50
N ALA A 335 -6.58 -12.98 17.55
CA ALA A 335 -5.87 -14.06 16.88
C ALA A 335 -4.69 -13.53 16.06
N THR A 336 -4.73 -12.29 15.55
CA THR A 336 -3.63 -11.69 14.77
C THR A 336 -2.74 -10.78 15.62
N ALA A 337 -1.55 -10.41 15.13
CA ALA A 337 -0.69 -9.42 15.78
C ALA A 337 -1.20 -7.98 15.54
N PRO A 338 -0.88 -7.00 16.41
CA PRO A 338 -0.97 -5.58 16.09
C PRO A 338 -0.29 -5.24 14.75
N PRO A 339 -0.78 -4.24 14.00
CA PRO A 339 -0.15 -3.86 12.74
C PRO A 339 1.32 -3.45 12.95
N ALA A 340 2.22 -3.99 12.14
CA ALA A 340 3.64 -3.62 12.13
C ALA A 340 3.84 -2.10 11.96
N PRO A 341 4.97 -1.49 12.38
CA PRO A 341 5.24 -0.06 12.17
C PRO A 341 5.04 0.40 10.71
N PRO A 342 4.47 1.60 10.46
CA PRO A 342 4.08 2.02 9.11
C PRO A 342 5.26 2.48 8.23
N ASP A 343 6.33 2.95 8.84
CA ASP A 343 7.57 3.46 8.25
C ASP A 343 8.34 2.40 7.46
N GLY A 344 8.25 1.12 7.87
CA GLY A 344 8.77 0.00 7.08
C GLY A 344 7.95 -0.33 5.83
N LEU A 345 6.73 0.21 5.68
CA LEU A 345 5.83 -0.12 4.57
C LEU A 345 5.93 0.89 3.43
N CYS A 346 6.03 0.37 2.21
CA CYS A 346 6.01 1.14 0.97
C CYS A 346 4.95 0.62 -0.01
N LEU A 347 4.10 1.51 -0.55
CA LEU A 347 3.32 1.22 -1.77
C LEU A 347 4.25 1.37 -2.97
N VAL A 348 4.56 0.25 -3.62
CA VAL A 348 5.53 0.23 -4.73
C VAL A 348 4.86 0.48 -6.06
N ASP A 349 3.70 -0.12 -6.32
CA ASP A 349 3.04 -0.03 -7.63
C ASP A 349 1.53 -0.30 -7.59
N VAL A 350 0.83 0.20 -8.61
CA VAL A 350 -0.60 0.02 -8.86
C VAL A 350 -0.82 -0.34 -10.34
N GLY A 351 -1.22 -1.59 -10.59
CA GLY A 351 -1.50 -2.08 -11.93
C GLY A 351 -2.92 -1.84 -12.40
N TYR A 352 -3.05 -1.54 -13.69
CA TYR A 352 -4.32 -1.36 -14.40
C TYR A 352 -4.55 -2.41 -15.49
N THR A 353 -3.57 -3.30 -15.68
CA THR A 353 -3.64 -4.50 -16.52
C THR A 353 -3.64 -5.75 -15.64
N GLU A 354 -3.85 -6.92 -16.25
CA GLU A 354 -3.74 -8.19 -15.53
C GLU A 354 -2.35 -8.36 -14.90
N PHE A 355 -2.30 -9.04 -13.76
CA PHE A 355 -1.05 -9.21 -13.02
C PHE A 355 -0.15 -10.24 -13.69
N ASP A 356 1.09 -9.84 -14.00
CA ASP A 356 2.14 -10.72 -14.50
C ASP A 356 3.04 -11.21 -13.33
N PRO A 357 3.12 -12.51 -13.05
CA PRO A 357 4.01 -13.03 -12.01
C PRO A 357 5.51 -12.80 -12.28
N LEU A 358 5.91 -12.51 -13.53
CA LEU A 358 7.32 -12.27 -13.88
C LEU A 358 7.85 -10.93 -13.35
N ILE A 359 6.97 -9.99 -13.01
CA ILE A 359 7.37 -8.68 -12.50
C ILE A 359 7.58 -8.65 -10.98
N CYS A 360 7.46 -9.79 -10.28
CA CYS A 360 7.72 -9.87 -8.83
C CYS A 360 9.17 -9.47 -8.48
N LEU A 361 9.34 -8.87 -7.31
CA LEU A 361 10.65 -8.43 -6.81
C LEU A 361 11.38 -9.53 -6.02
N ILE A 362 10.62 -10.45 -5.40
CA ILE A 362 11.13 -11.57 -4.61
C ILE A 362 10.55 -12.87 -5.20
N HIS A 363 11.37 -13.87 -5.48
CA HIS A 363 10.94 -15.11 -6.17
C HIS A 363 10.77 -16.32 -5.23
#